data_AF-A0A7K7LH05-F1
#
_entry.id   AF-A0A7K7LH05-F1
#
_cell.length_a   1.000
_cell.length_b   1.000
_cell.length_c   1.000
_cell.angle_alpha   90.00
_cell.angle_beta   90.00
_cell.angle_gamma   90.00
#
_symmetry.space_group_name_H-M   'P 1'
#
loop_
_entity.id
_entity.type
_entity.pdbx_description
1 polymer ?
#
loop_
_entity_poly.entity_id
_entity_poly.type
_entity_poly.pdbx_seq_one_letter_code
_entity_poly.pdbx_strand_id
1 'polypeptide(L)'
;ERAVAEVVVHEDYRQVEGGHDLALARLETPVVLGPRVGTICLPQPRYPFAFGTPCWLTGWGNVAENGEPGATGGATGGLPGATGG
;
A
#
# COMPACT_ATOMS: atom_id res chain seq x y z
N GLU A 1 10.73 -1.82 16.01
CA GLU A 1 9.32 -2.25 16.06
C GLU A 1 8.48 -1.14 16.68
N ARG A 2 7.24 -0.95 16.23
CA ARG A 2 6.30 0.04 16.79
C ARG A 2 5.04 -0.71 17.22
N ALA A 3 4.55 -0.41 18.41
CA ALA A 3 3.32 -0.99 18.90
C ALA A 3 2.10 -0.30 18.28
N VAL A 4 1.04 -1.09 18.06
CA VAL A 4 -0.26 -0.62 17.60
C VAL A 4 -1.13 -0.41 18.84
N ALA A 5 -1.66 0.80 18.99
CA ALA A 5 -2.57 1.13 20.08
C ALA A 5 -4.01 0.70 19.77
N GLU A 6 -4.41 0.77 18.50
CA GLU A 6 -5.79 0.49 18.10
C GLU A 6 -5.85 0.07 16.61
N VAL A 7 -6.78 -0.82 16.30
CA VAL A 7 -7.16 -1.18 14.93
C VAL A 7 -8.64 -0.86 14.74
N VAL A 8 -8.96 -0.02 13.76
CA VAL A 8 -10.33 0.35 13.39
C VAL A 8 -10.65 -0.26 12.03
N VAL A 9 -11.56 -1.22 12.00
CA VAL A 9 -12.01 -1.88 10.77
C VAL A 9 -13.21 -1.11 10.20
N HIS A 10 -13.34 -1.06 8.88
CA HIS A 10 -14.52 -0.45 8.24
C HIS A 10 -15.81 -1.12 8.76
N GLU A 11 -16.79 -0.33 9.18
CA GLU A 11 -18.02 -0.81 9.86
C GLU A 11 -18.83 -1.79 8.99
N ASP A 12 -18.87 -1.57 7.68
CA ASP A 12 -19.56 -2.45 6.72
C ASP A 12 -18.74 -3.68 6.26
N TYR A 13 -17.50 -3.85 6.73
CA TYR A 13 -16.70 -5.03 6.37
C TYR A 13 -17.32 -6.29 6.98
N ARG A 14 -17.60 -7.29 6.13
CA ARG A 14 -18.12 -8.59 6.57
C ARG A 14 -17.32 -9.77 6.05
N GLN A 15 -16.92 -9.70 4.78
CA GLN A 15 -16.14 -10.71 4.07
C GLN A 15 -15.49 -10.07 2.85
N VAL A 16 -14.40 -10.65 2.38
CA VAL A 16 -13.57 -10.10 1.29
C VAL A 16 -14.39 -9.85 0.02
N GLU A 17 -15.31 -10.75 -0.32
CA GLU A 17 -16.16 -10.65 -1.51
C GLU A 17 -17.20 -9.53 -1.40
N GLY A 18 -17.52 -9.10 -0.17
CA GLY A 18 -18.50 -8.05 0.12
C GLY A 18 -17.95 -6.63 -0.04
N GLY A 19 -16.65 -6.48 -0.28
CA GLY A 19 -15.99 -5.18 -0.34
C GLY A 19 -15.73 -4.58 1.05
N HIS A 20 -15.48 -3.27 1.08
CA HIS A 20 -15.11 -2.53 2.30
C HIS A 20 -13.87 -3.11 3.03
N ASP A 21 -12.98 -3.77 2.30
CA ASP A 21 -11.74 -4.34 2.83
C ASP A 21 -10.71 -3.23 3.09
N LEU A 22 -10.87 -2.55 4.23
CA LEU A 22 -10.02 -1.44 4.69
C LEU A 22 -10.02 -1.39 6.22
N ALA A 23 -8.83 -1.17 6.79
CA ALA A 23 -8.66 -0.91 8.22
C ALA A 23 -7.61 0.17 8.47
N LEU A 24 -7.75 0.88 9.58
CA LEU A 24 -6.78 1.87 10.07
C LEU A 24 -6.09 1.33 11.32
N ALA A 25 -4.76 1.36 11.34
CA ALA A 25 -3.97 1.03 12.52
C ALA A 25 -3.40 2.32 13.13
N ARG A 26 -3.82 2.64 14.36
CA ARG A 26 -3.28 3.77 15.13
C ARG A 26 -2.05 3.30 15.89
N LEU A 27 -0.92 3.93 15.63
CA LEU A 27 0.33 3.65 16.34
C LEU A 27 0.27 4.20 17.76
N GLU A 28 0.90 3.51 18.71
CA GLU A 28 0.99 3.96 20.11
C GLU A 28 1.83 5.24 20.25
N THR A 29 2.85 5.39 19.41
CA THR A 29 3.68 6.59 19.36
C THR A 29 3.71 7.15 17.94
N PRO A 30 3.53 8.48 17.75
CA PRO A 30 3.65 9.10 16.44
C PRO A 30 5.01 8.83 15.78
N VAL A 31 5.00 8.72 14.44
CA VAL A 31 6.22 8.50 13.65
C VAL A 31 6.87 9.84 13.33
N VAL A 32 8.19 9.91 13.52
CA VAL A 32 9.00 11.05 13.07
C VAL A 32 9.26 10.89 11.58
N LEU A 33 8.80 11.85 10.79
CA LEU A 33 9.02 11.88 9.35
C LEU A 33 10.48 12.27 9.03
N GLY A 34 10.97 11.81 7.89
CA GLY A 34 12.33 12.09 7.45
C GLY A 34 12.64 11.51 6.07
N PRO A 35 13.92 11.47 5.67
CA PRO A 35 14.31 11.11 4.29
C PRO A 35 13.89 9.70 3.83
N ARG A 36 13.60 8.80 4.77
CA ARG A 36 13.20 7.40 4.51
C ARG A 36 11.79 7.07 4.95
N VAL A 37 11.08 8.01 5.57
CA VAL A 37 9.77 7.81 6.18
C VAL A 37 8.90 9.01 5.85
N GLY A 38 7.91 8.82 4.99
CA GLY A 38 6.98 9.85 4.54
C GLY A 38 5.54 9.35 4.51
N THR A 39 4.61 10.30 4.34
CA THR A 39 3.18 10.01 4.18
C THR A 39 2.82 9.93 2.70
N ILE A 40 1.80 9.13 2.36
CA ILE A 40 1.21 9.13 1.02
C ILE A 40 0.06 10.15 0.94
N CYS A 41 -0.16 10.71 -0.25
CA CYS A 41 -1.32 11.56 -0.50
C CYS A 41 -2.58 10.70 -0.66
N LEU A 42 -3.67 11.11 -0.01
CA LEU A 42 -4.98 10.50 -0.24
C LEU A 42 -5.63 11.14 -1.47
N PRO A 43 -6.24 10.34 -2.37
CA PRO A 43 -7.00 10.88 -3.49
C PRO A 43 -8.24 11.62 -2.98
N GLN A 44 -8.70 12.59 -3.77
CA GLN A 44 -9.99 13.23 -3.51
C GLN A 44 -11.12 12.19 -3.61
N PRO A 45 -12.24 12.39 -2.90
CA PRO A 45 -13.41 11.54 -3.05
C PRO A 45 -13.82 11.43 -4.52
N ARG A 46 -13.97 10.20 -5.01
CA ARG A 46 -14.35 9.88 -6.41
C ARG A 46 -13.35 10.36 -7.46
N TYR A 47 -12.07 10.46 -7.11
CA TYR A 47 -11.01 10.76 -8.07
C TYR A 47 -11.06 9.77 -9.25
N PRO A 48 -11.13 10.24 -10.51
CA PRO A 48 -11.23 9.37 -11.67
C PRO A 48 -9.84 8.83 -12.05
N PHE A 49 -9.62 7.55 -11.80
CA PHE A 49 -8.44 6.86 -12.32
C PHE A 49 -8.66 6.47 -13.78
N ALA A 50 -7.83 6.98 -14.68
CA ALA A 50 -7.95 6.67 -16.10
C ALA A 50 -7.53 5.22 -16.38
N PHE A 51 -8.26 4.55 -17.27
CA PHE A 51 -7.89 3.21 -17.71
C PHE A 51 -6.53 3.23 -18.40
N GLY A 52 -5.70 2.24 -18.09
CA GLY A 52 -4.35 2.14 -18.64
C GLY A 52 -3.32 3.06 -17.98
N THR A 53 -3.68 3.82 -16.94
CA THR A 53 -2.69 4.56 -16.13
C THR A 53 -1.72 3.56 -15.48
N PRO A 54 -0.39 3.70 -15.71
CA PRO A 54 0.61 2.87 -15.03
C PRO A 54 0.58 3.11 -13.52
N CYS A 55 0.65 2.03 -12.75
CA CYS A 55 0.64 2.05 -11.28
C CYS A 55 1.79 1.19 -10.73
N TRP A 56 2.17 1.45 -9.48
CA TRP A 56 3.18 0.67 -8.77
C TRP A 56 2.54 -0.08 -7.60
N LEU A 57 2.98 -1.32 -7.40
CA LEU A 57 2.67 -2.13 -6.24
C LEU A 57 3.99 -2.47 -5.54
N THR A 58 4.04 -2.35 -4.22
CA THR A 58 5.22 -2.67 -3.42
C THR A 58 4.82 -3.58 -2.25
N GLY A 59 5.75 -4.42 -1.81
CA GLY A 59 5.53 -5.34 -0.70
C GLY A 59 6.63 -6.39 -0.60
N TRP A 60 6.56 -7.20 0.46
CA TRP A 60 7.48 -8.32 0.71
C TRP A 60 6.82 -9.68 0.45
N GLY A 61 5.73 -9.70 -0.32
CA GLY A 61 4.98 -10.92 -0.64
C GLY A 61 5.73 -11.86 -1.59
N ASN A 62 5.15 -13.04 -1.82
CA ASN A 62 5.69 -14.01 -2.76
C ASN A 62 5.76 -13.42 -4.17
N VAL A 63 6.95 -13.47 -4.76
CA VAL A 63 7.19 -12.98 -6.14
C VAL A 63 6.93 -14.05 -7.21
N ALA A 64 6.70 -15.30 -6.78
CA ALA A 64 6.42 -16.42 -7.65
C ALA A 64 5.09 -17.08 -7.27
N GLU A 65 4.36 -17.49 -8.30
CA GLU A 65 3.20 -18.36 -8.16
C GLU A 65 3.69 -19.69 -7.58
N ASN A 66 3.28 -20.02 -6.35
CA ASN A 66 3.62 -21.24 -5.59
C ASN A 66 4.96 -21.27 -4.84
N GLY A 67 5.68 -20.16 -4.69
CA GLY A 67 6.86 -20.07 -3.81
C GLY A 67 8.13 -20.76 -4.32
N GLU A 68 8.10 -21.36 -5.51
CA GLU A 68 9.30 -21.78 -6.22
C GLU A 68 9.94 -20.56 -6.89
N PRO A 69 11.24 -20.30 -6.76
CA PRO A 69 11.91 -19.24 -7.51
C PRO A 69 11.92 -19.59 -9.00
N GLY A 70 10.80 -19.31 -9.67
CA GLY A 70 10.63 -19.38 -11.11
C GLY A 70 11.56 -18.37 -11.75
N ALA A 71 12.62 -18.86 -12.38
CA ALA A 71 13.41 -18.07 -13.31
C ALA A 71 12.48 -17.42 -14.35
N THR A 72 12.72 -16.12 -14.60
CA THR A 72 12.17 -15.27 -15.67
C THR A 72 10.76 -14.67 -15.48
N GLY A 73 10.75 -13.35 -15.22
CA GLY A 73 9.55 -12.49 -15.27
C GLY A 73 9.73 -11.24 -14.39
N GLY A 74 10.41 -10.21 -14.92
CA GLY A 74 11.00 -9.12 -14.15
C GLY A 74 10.06 -8.34 -13.22
N ALA A 75 10.40 -8.30 -11.93
CA ALA A 75 9.98 -7.25 -11.03
C ALA A 75 10.74 -5.95 -11.39
N THR A 76 10.24 -5.15 -12.33
CA THR A 76 10.70 -3.76 -12.46
C THR A 76 10.02 -2.91 -11.39
N GLY A 77 10.44 -3.10 -10.14
CA GLY A 77 10.28 -2.11 -9.09
C GLY A 77 11.22 -0.94 -9.36
N GLY A 78 10.82 -0.05 -10.26
CA GLY A 78 11.52 1.22 -10.49
C GLY A 78 10.75 2.34 -9.81
N LEU A 79 11.34 2.97 -8.78
CA LEU A 79 11.03 4.36 -8.45
C LEU A 79 11.67 5.26 -9.51
N PRO A 80 10.91 6.01 -10.33
CA PRO A 80 11.43 7.24 -10.91
C PRO A 80 11.31 8.34 -9.85
N GLY A 81 12.36 9.14 -9.71
CA GLY A 81 12.49 10.16 -8.68
C GLY A 81 11.30 11.09 -8.57
N ALA A 82 11.01 11.47 -7.33
CA ALA A 82 10.28 12.70 -7.04
C ALA A 82 11.09 13.88 -7.61
N THR A 83 10.71 14.36 -8.79
CA THR A 83 11.07 15.70 -9.25
C THR A 83 9.95 16.64 -8.85
N GLY A 84 10.28 17.60 -7.99
CA GLY A 84 9.37 18.62 -7.52
C GLY A 84 8.93 19.61 -8.61
N GLY A 85 7.88 20.32 -8.24
CA GLY A 85 7.35 21.55 -8.82
C GLY A 85 6.45 22.18 -7.77
#